data_AF-A0A1I2BFP9-F1
#
_entry.id   AF-A0A1I2BFP9-F1
#
_cell.length_a   1.000
_cell.length_b   1.000
_cell.length_c   1.000
_cell.angle_alpha   90.00
_cell.angle_beta   90.00
_cell.angle_gamma   90.00
#
_symmetry.space_group_name_H-M   'P 1'
#
loop_
_entity.id
_entity.type
_entity.pdbx_description
1 polymer ?
#
loop_
_entity_poly.entity_id
_entity_poly.type
_entity_poly.pdbx_seq_one_letter_code
_entity_poly.pdbx_strand_id
1 'polypeptide(L)' 'MSTTTEERTTWVCDNCRGVTAADRKRCRDCGTSRY' A
#
# COMPACT_ATOMS: atom_id res chain seq x y z
N MET A 1 3.96 14.50 -19.77
CA MET A 1 4.61 13.48 -18.91
C MET A 1 3.51 12.82 -18.09
N SER A 2 2.75 11.92 -18.70
CA SER A 2 1.58 11.30 -18.07
C SER A 2 2.00 9.95 -17.51
N THR A 3 2.32 9.92 -16.22
CA THR A 3 2.63 8.72 -15.42
C THR A 3 1.32 7.98 -15.12
N THR A 4 0.69 7.43 -16.15
CA THR A 4 -0.55 6.66 -16.03
C THR A 4 -0.24 5.17 -16.08
N THR A 5 0.65 4.68 -15.21
CA THR A 5 0.87 3.21 -15.02
C THR A 5 1.50 2.94 -13.66
N GLU A 6 1.03 3.55 -12.57
CA GLU A 6 1.55 3.20 -11.22
C GLU A 6 0.50 3.26 -10.11
N GLU A 7 -0.79 3.41 -10.44
CA GLU A 7 -1.85 3.50 -9.42
C GLU A 7 -2.34 2.11 -8.92
N ARG A 8 -1.77 1.00 -9.42
CA ARG A 8 -2.13 -0.37 -8.99
C ARG A 8 -1.10 -1.05 -8.09
N THR A 9 -0.04 -0.37 -7.69
CA THR A 9 1.03 -0.94 -6.88
C THR A 9 0.97 -0.50 -5.42
N THR A 10 -0.14 0.04 -4.94
CA THR A 10 -0.33 0.36 -3.52
C THR A 10 -1.69 -0.12 -2.99
N TRP A 11 -1.76 -0.36 -1.67
CA TRP A 11 -2.97 -0.67 -0.91
C TRP A 11 -3.02 0.20 0.34
N VAL A 12 -4.24 0.53 0.75
CA VAL A 12 -4.48 1.30 1.97
C VAL A 12 -4.66 0.32 3.13
N CYS A 13 -3.94 0.54 4.22
CA CYS A 13 -4.04 -0.29 5.41
C CYS A 13 -5.32 -0.01 6.19
N ASP A 14 -6.12 -1.04 6.51
CA ASP A 14 -7.36 -0.84 7.27
C ASP A 14 -7.16 -0.43 8.74
N ASN A 15 -5.99 -0.72 9.31
CA ASN A 15 -5.68 -0.39 10.71
C ASN A 15 -5.32 1.09 10.89
N CYS A 16 -4.38 1.60 10.10
CA CYS A 16 -3.85 2.97 10.25
C CYS A 16 -4.15 3.89 9.06
N ARG A 17 -4.84 3.39 8.03
CA ARG A 17 -5.11 4.09 6.75
C ARG A 17 -3.85 4.55 6.01
N GLY A 18 -2.70 3.97 6.34
CA GLY A 18 -1.43 4.22 5.66
C GLY A 18 -1.40 3.60 4.26
N VAL A 19 -0.81 4.31 3.30
CA VAL A 19 -0.64 3.83 1.92
C VAL A 19 0.64 2.99 1.85
N THR A 20 0.49 1.71 1.55
CA THR A 20 1.60 0.76 1.48
C THR A 20 1.72 0.19 0.08
N ALA A 21 2.93 -0.12 -0.37
CA ALA A 21 3.14 -0.77 -1.66
C ALA A 21 2.56 -2.21 -1.68
N ALA A 22 1.98 -2.61 -2.82
CA ALA A 22 1.26 -3.87 -3.03
C ALA A 22 2.17 -5.10 -3.12
N ASP A 23 3.46 -4.89 -3.34
CA ASP A 23 4.52 -5.90 -3.17
C ASP A 23 4.71 -6.28 -1.70
N ARG A 24 4.42 -5.36 -0.76
CA ARG A 24 4.55 -5.61 0.68
C ARG A 24 3.30 -6.25 1.24
N LYS A 25 3.53 -7.38 1.92
CA LYS A 25 2.51 -8.11 2.70
C LYS A 25 2.14 -7.43 4.02
N ARG A 26 2.94 -6.46 4.47
CA ARG A 26 2.78 -5.74 5.74
C ARG A 26 2.78 -4.24 5.50
N CYS A 27 1.93 -3.53 6.23
CA CYS A 27 1.85 -2.08 6.24
C CYS A 27 3.21 -1.50 6.64
N ARG A 28 3.65 -0.47 5.92
CA ARG A 28 4.91 0.21 6.23
C ARG A 28 4.84 0.98 7.55
N ASP A 29 3.68 1.53 7.89
CA ASP A 29 3.53 2.46 9.00
C ASP A 29 3.26 1.74 10.33
N CYS A 30 2.29 0.83 10.35
CA CYS A 30 1.89 0.13 11.58
C CYS A 30 2.31 -1.35 11.62
N GLY A 31 2.84 -1.91 10.52
CA GLY A 31 3.23 -3.32 10.46
C GLY A 31 2.07 -4.32 10.29
N THR A 32 0.81 -3.86 10.23
CA THR A 32 -0.38 -4.70 9.98
C THR A 32 -0.19 -5.55 8.73
N SER A 33 -0.40 -6.86 8.86
CA SER A 33 -0.40 -7.76 7.71
C SER A 33 -1.71 -7.64 6.93
N ARG A 34 -1.66 -7.75 5.60
CA ARG A 34 -2.85 -7.73 4.73
C ARG A 34 -3.57 -9.10 4.67
N TYR A 35 -3.40 -9.94 5.69
CA TYR A 35 -3.98 -11.30 5.78
C TYR A 35 -5.00 -11.36 6.92
#